data_AF-A0A7J8QE31-F1
#
_entry.id   AF-A0A7J8QE31-F1
#
_cell.length_a   1.000
_cell.length_b   1.000
_cell.length_c   1.000
_cell.angle_alpha   90.00
_cell.angle_beta   90.00
_cell.angle_gamma   90.00
#
_symmetry.space_group_name_H-M   'P 1'
#
loop_
_entity.id
_entity.type
_entity.pdbx_description
1 polymer ?
#
loop_
_entity_poly.entity_id
_entity_poly.type
_entity_poly.pdbx_seq_one_letter_code
_entity_poly.pdbx_strand_id
1 'polypeptide(L)'
;MGGAALDLTGVPLPEETLSAAQRADAVLLGAIGGYKWDKNEKHLKPETGLLQLREGLKVFANLRPATVLPQLVDSSTLKKDVAEGVDLIVVRELTGGIYFGKPRGFGTNEKGEDIGFNTEVYSTHEIDRIARVAFEIARKRRGQLCSVDKANVLEASMLWRKRVTAIASEYPDVELSHMYVDNAAMQLVRYPKQFDTIVTNNIFGDILSDEASMITGSIGMLPSASLGESGPGLFEPIHGSAPDIAGQDKANPLATILSAAMLLKYGLGEANAANRIENAVLDTLNRGFRTGDIYSTGNKLVGCKEMGEEVLKSVDSPVPTAI
;
A
#
# COMPACT_ATOMS: atom_id res chain seq x y z
N MET A 1 -17.20 -6.36 -6.54
CA MET A 1 -16.28 -5.50 -7.31
C MET A 1 -15.36 -6.37 -8.17
N GLY A 2 -14.63 -5.76 -9.12
CA GLY A 2 -13.63 -6.41 -9.95
C GLY A 2 -14.26 -7.39 -10.94
N GLY A 3 -13.52 -8.46 -11.24
CA GLY A 3 -13.99 -9.55 -12.09
C GLY A 3 -15.32 -10.17 -11.65
N ALA A 4 -15.53 -10.32 -10.34
CA ALA A 4 -16.79 -10.84 -9.81
C ALA A 4 -17.98 -9.91 -10.10
N ALA A 5 -17.77 -8.59 -10.09
CA ALA A 5 -18.82 -7.64 -10.48
C ALA A 5 -19.03 -7.59 -11.99
N LEU A 6 -17.96 -7.72 -12.79
CA LEU A 6 -18.07 -7.83 -14.24
C LEU A 6 -18.94 -9.03 -14.64
N ASP A 7 -18.71 -10.17 -14.03
CA ASP A 7 -19.49 -11.39 -14.29
C ASP A 7 -20.97 -11.27 -13.89
N LEU A 8 -21.26 -10.52 -12.82
CA LEU A 8 -22.61 -10.41 -12.27
C LEU A 8 -23.43 -9.24 -12.87
N THR A 9 -22.78 -8.13 -13.17
CA THR A 9 -23.44 -6.84 -13.47
C THR A 9 -22.94 -6.17 -14.75
N GLY A 10 -21.87 -6.69 -15.36
CA GLY A 10 -21.26 -6.11 -16.56
C GLY A 10 -20.31 -4.92 -16.30
N VAL A 11 -20.17 -4.44 -15.06
CA VAL A 11 -19.26 -3.34 -14.70
C VAL A 11 -18.34 -3.71 -13.53
N PRO A 12 -17.11 -3.18 -13.44
CA PRO A 12 -16.16 -3.58 -12.41
C PRO A 12 -16.48 -2.99 -11.02
N LEU A 13 -17.23 -1.89 -10.96
CA LEU A 13 -17.75 -1.31 -9.72
C LEU A 13 -19.23 -0.90 -9.92
N PRO A 14 -20.18 -1.71 -9.44
CA PRO A 14 -21.60 -1.36 -9.43
C PRO A 14 -21.88 -0.21 -8.46
N GLU A 15 -22.86 0.64 -8.78
CA GLU A 15 -23.24 1.80 -7.97
C GLU A 15 -23.66 1.38 -6.54
N GLU A 16 -24.33 0.23 -6.40
CA GLU A 16 -24.73 -0.30 -5.10
C GLU A 16 -23.51 -0.62 -4.21
N THR A 17 -22.40 -1.06 -4.82
CA THR A 17 -21.16 -1.34 -4.09
C THR A 17 -20.52 -0.04 -3.60
N LEU A 18 -20.46 0.99 -4.45
CA LEU A 18 -19.92 2.30 -4.08
C LEU A 18 -20.77 2.96 -2.99
N SER A 19 -22.10 2.94 -3.15
CA SER A 19 -23.05 3.47 -2.17
C SER A 19 -23.00 2.72 -0.82
N ALA A 20 -22.73 1.42 -0.83
CA ALA A 20 -22.49 0.66 0.40
C ALA A 20 -21.15 1.06 1.05
N ALA A 21 -20.09 1.16 0.27
CA ALA A 21 -18.77 1.55 0.74
C ALA A 21 -18.77 2.95 1.38
N GLN A 22 -19.46 3.92 0.77
CA GLN A 22 -19.58 5.30 1.29
C GLN A 22 -20.38 5.41 2.60
N ARG A 23 -21.25 4.43 2.89
CA ARG A 23 -22.07 4.39 4.12
C ARG A 23 -21.43 3.58 5.24
N ALA A 24 -20.35 2.84 4.95
CA ALA A 24 -19.63 2.06 5.95
C ALA A 24 -18.72 2.97 6.79
N ASP A 25 -18.29 2.47 7.96
CA ASP A 25 -17.25 3.12 8.77
C ASP A 25 -15.84 2.84 8.23
N ALA A 26 -15.66 1.68 7.59
CA ALA A 26 -14.42 1.28 6.91
C ALA A 26 -14.71 0.21 5.85
N VAL A 27 -13.80 0.07 4.88
CA VAL A 27 -13.88 -0.92 3.80
C VAL A 27 -12.65 -1.82 3.86
N LEU A 28 -12.85 -3.14 3.98
CA LEU A 28 -11.80 -4.14 3.81
C LEU A 28 -11.95 -4.82 2.45
N LEU A 29 -10.90 -4.80 1.64
CA LEU A 29 -10.86 -5.39 0.30
C LEU A 29 -9.84 -6.54 0.27
N GLY A 30 -10.18 -7.62 -0.45
CA GLY A 30 -9.30 -8.75 -0.69
C GLY A 30 -8.31 -8.46 -1.81
N ALA A 31 -8.60 -8.92 -3.02
CA ALA A 31 -7.80 -8.65 -4.20
C ALA A 31 -8.66 -8.51 -5.46
N ILE A 32 -8.09 -7.91 -6.50
CA ILE A 32 -8.74 -7.65 -7.79
C ILE A 32 -7.82 -8.15 -8.92
N GLY A 33 -8.41 -8.65 -10.00
CA GLY A 33 -7.70 -9.09 -11.21
C GLY A 33 -7.91 -10.56 -11.54
N GLY A 34 -7.66 -10.93 -12.80
CA GLY A 34 -7.67 -12.33 -13.25
C GLY A 34 -7.72 -12.47 -14.77
N TYR A 35 -7.14 -13.56 -15.29
CA TYR A 35 -6.90 -13.78 -16.72
C TYR A 35 -8.15 -13.70 -17.61
N LYS A 36 -9.33 -13.99 -17.04
CA LYS A 36 -10.62 -13.97 -17.75
C LYS A 36 -10.93 -12.61 -18.37
N TRP A 37 -10.50 -11.51 -17.73
CA TRP A 37 -10.88 -10.15 -18.13
C TRP A 37 -9.73 -9.36 -18.79
N ASP A 38 -8.58 -9.97 -19.06
CA ASP A 38 -7.38 -9.28 -19.57
C ASP A 38 -7.59 -8.63 -20.94
N LYS A 39 -8.45 -9.24 -21.77
CA LYS A 39 -8.78 -8.79 -23.13
C LYS A 39 -9.94 -7.78 -23.17
N ASN A 40 -10.53 -7.44 -22.03
CA ASN A 40 -11.60 -6.46 -21.98
C ASN A 40 -11.07 -5.06 -22.34
N GLU A 41 -11.97 -4.22 -22.84
CA GLU A 41 -11.70 -2.78 -22.93
C GLU A 41 -11.32 -2.21 -21.57
N LYS A 42 -10.47 -1.17 -21.55
CA LYS A 42 -9.92 -0.59 -20.31
C LYS A 42 -11.00 -0.29 -19.26
N HIS A 43 -12.12 0.29 -19.67
CA HIS A 43 -13.20 0.65 -18.75
C HIS A 43 -13.95 -0.55 -18.15
N LEU A 44 -13.77 -1.75 -18.73
CA LEU A 44 -14.34 -3.04 -18.29
C LEU A 44 -13.29 -3.97 -17.70
N LYS A 45 -12.13 -3.44 -17.27
CA LYS A 45 -11.10 -4.21 -16.57
C LYS A 45 -11.34 -4.19 -15.05
N PRO A 46 -11.03 -5.28 -14.31
CA PRO A 46 -11.20 -5.34 -12.87
C PRO A 46 -10.53 -4.17 -12.12
N GLU A 47 -9.32 -3.80 -12.53
CA GLU A 47 -8.49 -2.76 -11.90
C GLU A 47 -9.13 -1.37 -12.02
N THR A 48 -9.95 -1.14 -13.05
CA THR A 48 -10.71 0.09 -13.21
C THR A 48 -11.70 0.28 -12.06
N GLY A 49 -12.30 -0.80 -11.55
CA GLY A 49 -13.20 -0.74 -10.39
C GLY A 49 -12.47 -0.31 -9.11
N LEU A 50 -11.22 -0.73 -8.93
CA LEU A 50 -10.40 -0.31 -7.79
C LEU A 50 -10.05 1.19 -7.85
N LEU A 51 -9.69 1.69 -9.03
CA LEU A 51 -9.45 3.12 -9.24
C LEU A 51 -10.72 3.95 -8.98
N GLN A 52 -11.87 3.50 -9.49
CA GLN A 52 -13.16 4.14 -9.26
C GLN A 52 -13.57 4.14 -7.79
N LEU A 53 -13.30 3.05 -7.05
CA LEU A 53 -13.59 3.01 -5.62
C LEU A 53 -12.72 4.02 -4.86
N ARG A 54 -11.41 4.04 -5.14
CA ARG A 54 -10.47 4.97 -4.48
C ARG A 54 -10.85 6.42 -4.71
N GLU A 55 -11.21 6.78 -5.95
CA GLU A 55 -11.72 8.11 -6.29
C GLU A 55 -13.07 8.40 -5.60
N GLY A 56 -14.02 7.46 -5.66
CA GLY A 56 -15.36 7.61 -5.08
C GLY A 56 -15.39 7.69 -3.55
N LEU A 57 -14.40 7.11 -2.87
CA LEU A 57 -14.17 7.25 -1.42
C LEU A 57 -13.25 8.42 -1.08
N LYS A 58 -12.63 9.07 -2.08
CA LYS A 58 -11.67 10.17 -1.91
C LYS A 58 -10.49 9.82 -1.00
N VAL A 59 -10.05 8.56 -1.05
CA VAL A 59 -8.95 8.04 -0.23
C VAL A 59 -7.60 8.37 -0.86
N PHE A 60 -7.16 9.62 -0.71
CA PHE A 60 -5.97 10.16 -1.39
C PHE A 60 -4.63 9.71 -0.78
N ALA A 61 -4.59 9.27 0.48
CA ALA A 61 -3.35 8.91 1.17
C ALA A 61 -3.21 7.39 1.30
N ASN A 62 -2.35 6.79 0.47
CA ASN A 62 -2.01 5.38 0.59
C ASN A 62 -0.79 5.19 1.49
N LEU A 63 -0.95 4.41 2.55
CA LEU A 63 0.05 4.05 3.54
C LEU A 63 0.47 2.60 3.31
N ARG A 64 1.74 2.37 2.96
CA ARG A 64 2.33 1.05 2.76
C ARG A 64 3.56 0.88 3.65
N PRO A 65 3.41 0.29 4.85
CA PRO A 65 4.56 -0.06 5.69
C PRO A 65 5.34 -1.21 5.04
N ALA A 66 6.66 -1.08 4.98
CA ALA A 66 7.59 -2.10 4.53
C ALA A 66 8.57 -2.39 5.68
N THR A 67 8.30 -3.48 6.39
CA THR A 67 9.06 -3.90 7.58
C THR A 67 9.61 -5.30 7.36
N VAL A 68 10.90 -5.48 7.62
CA VAL A 68 11.52 -6.81 7.65
C VAL A 68 11.32 -7.39 9.05
N LEU A 69 10.46 -8.40 9.16
CA LEU A 69 10.24 -9.10 10.42
C LEU A 69 11.45 -9.99 10.77
N PRO A 70 11.91 -10.02 12.03
CA PRO A 70 13.08 -10.83 12.44
C PRO A 70 12.99 -12.30 12.02
N GLN A 71 11.79 -12.87 12.04
CA GLN A 71 11.50 -14.26 11.71
C GLN A 71 11.54 -14.56 10.20
N LEU A 72 11.63 -13.51 9.37
CA LEU A 72 11.55 -13.55 7.90
C LEU A 72 12.73 -12.82 7.22
N VAL A 73 13.78 -12.44 7.96
CA VAL A 73 14.93 -11.71 7.41
C VAL A 73 15.56 -12.46 6.22
N ASP A 74 15.63 -13.79 6.31
CA ASP A 74 16.23 -14.63 5.27
C ASP A 74 15.34 -14.80 4.03
N SER A 75 14.11 -14.28 4.04
CA SER A 75 13.24 -14.19 2.85
C SER A 75 13.66 -13.04 1.93
N SER A 76 14.37 -12.03 2.45
CA SER A 76 14.93 -10.94 1.65
C SER A 76 16.08 -11.43 0.77
N THR A 77 16.17 -10.92 -0.45
CA THR A 77 17.32 -11.15 -1.34
C THR A 77 18.52 -10.25 -1.02
N LEU A 78 18.32 -9.17 -0.25
CA LEU A 78 19.42 -8.38 0.28
C LEU A 78 20.15 -9.16 1.38
N LYS A 79 21.44 -8.86 1.56
CA LYS A 79 22.22 -9.41 2.66
C LYS A 79 21.56 -9.06 3.99
N LYS A 80 21.64 -10.00 4.95
CA LYS A 80 21.04 -9.87 6.27
C LYS A 80 21.38 -8.56 6.99
N ASP A 81 22.65 -8.13 6.94
CA ASP A 81 23.11 -6.88 7.56
C ASP A 81 22.50 -5.61 6.95
N VAL A 82 21.97 -5.70 5.72
CA VAL A 82 21.25 -4.62 5.03
C VAL A 82 19.74 -4.67 5.33
N ALA A 83 19.13 -5.86 5.26
CA ALA A 83 17.68 -6.06 5.42
C ALA A 83 17.20 -6.01 6.88
N GLU A 84 17.97 -6.58 7.80
CA GLU A 84 17.59 -6.67 9.21
C GLU A 84 17.43 -5.27 9.82
N GLY A 85 16.23 -5.00 10.35
CA GLY A 85 15.86 -3.72 10.95
C GLY A 85 15.28 -2.69 9.98
N VAL A 86 15.02 -3.06 8.71
CA VAL A 86 14.25 -2.20 7.81
C VAL A 86 12.83 -2.04 8.33
N ASP A 87 12.43 -0.79 8.55
CA ASP A 87 11.09 -0.38 8.94
C ASP A 87 10.83 1.02 8.37
N LEU A 88 10.21 1.08 7.20
CA LEU A 88 9.83 2.34 6.56
C LEU A 88 8.35 2.33 6.19
N ILE A 89 7.78 3.50 5.93
CA ILE A 89 6.43 3.62 5.36
C ILE A 89 6.44 4.53 4.14
N VAL A 90 5.83 4.06 3.06
CA VAL A 90 5.58 4.88 1.87
C VAL A 90 4.19 5.48 1.97
N VAL A 91 4.14 6.82 1.91
CA VAL A 91 2.94 7.65 1.85
C VAL A 91 2.79 8.13 0.41
N ARG A 92 1.94 7.44 -0.34
CA ARG A 92 1.69 7.66 -1.77
C ARG A 92 0.41 8.46 -1.96
N GLU A 93 0.46 9.51 -2.77
CA GLU A 93 -0.75 10.15 -3.28
C GLU A 93 -1.48 9.19 -4.22
N LEU A 94 -2.78 8.93 -4.01
CA LEU A 94 -3.48 7.81 -4.63
C LEU A 94 -4.54 8.20 -5.68
N THR A 95 -4.98 9.46 -5.71
CA THR A 95 -6.17 9.91 -6.45
C THR A 95 -5.89 10.99 -7.51
N GLY A 96 -4.63 11.37 -7.71
CA GLY A 96 -4.20 12.37 -8.68
C GLY A 96 -3.03 11.92 -9.56
N GLY A 97 -2.31 12.89 -10.13
CA GLY A 97 -1.16 12.65 -10.99
C GLY A 97 -1.51 12.00 -12.33
N ILE A 98 -0.51 11.42 -12.99
CA ILE A 98 -0.58 10.83 -14.34
C ILE A 98 -1.60 9.69 -14.48
N TYR A 99 -2.04 9.14 -13.35
CA TYR A 99 -3.03 8.08 -13.26
C TYR A 99 -4.44 8.59 -13.57
N PHE A 100 -4.74 9.85 -13.24
CA PHE A 100 -6.07 10.46 -13.39
C PHE A 100 -6.06 11.69 -14.31
N GLY A 101 -4.88 12.27 -14.58
CA GLY A 101 -4.72 13.47 -15.37
C GLY A 101 -5.29 13.39 -16.79
N LYS A 102 -5.81 14.52 -17.24
CA LYS A 102 -6.37 14.76 -18.58
C LYS A 102 -5.62 15.94 -19.23
N PRO A 103 -5.46 15.97 -20.56
CA PRO A 103 -5.95 14.98 -21.53
C PRO A 103 -5.13 13.68 -21.52
N ARG A 104 -5.74 12.56 -21.94
CA ARG A 104 -5.06 11.27 -22.07
C ARG A 104 -5.65 10.44 -23.20
N GLY A 105 -4.85 9.55 -23.79
CA GLY A 105 -5.31 8.64 -24.83
C GLY A 105 -4.20 8.26 -25.79
N PHE A 106 -4.59 7.68 -26.90
CA PHE A 106 -3.72 7.44 -28.04
C PHE A 106 -4.54 7.60 -29.33
N GLY A 107 -3.86 7.93 -30.42
CA GLY A 107 -4.47 8.09 -31.73
C GLY A 107 -3.43 8.48 -32.78
N THR A 108 -3.88 8.65 -34.02
CA THR A 108 -3.00 8.99 -35.13
C THR A 108 -2.98 10.51 -35.34
N ASN A 109 -1.79 11.10 -35.41
CA ASN A 109 -1.63 12.54 -35.65
C ASN A 109 -1.91 12.91 -37.12
N GLU A 110 -1.87 14.21 -37.43
CA GLU A 110 -2.10 14.71 -38.80
C GLU A 110 -1.09 14.18 -39.85
N LYS A 111 0.06 13.65 -39.40
CA LYS A 111 1.09 13.06 -40.27
C LYS A 111 0.91 11.55 -40.45
N GLY A 112 -0.12 10.94 -39.87
CA GLY A 112 -0.33 9.50 -39.93
C GLY A 112 0.49 8.70 -38.90
N GLU A 113 1.08 9.34 -37.88
CA GLU A 113 1.88 8.67 -36.85
C GLU A 113 1.04 8.41 -35.58
N ASP A 114 1.16 7.22 -35.01
CA ASP A 114 0.51 6.90 -33.73
C ASP A 114 1.21 7.60 -32.57
N ILE A 115 0.43 8.33 -31.77
CA ILE A 115 0.87 9.06 -30.58
C ILE A 115 0.03 8.62 -29.39
N GLY A 116 0.69 8.26 -28.29
CA GLY A 116 0.08 8.07 -26.97
C GLY A 116 0.48 9.21 -26.03
N PHE A 117 -0.44 9.63 -25.16
CA PHE A 117 -0.20 10.71 -24.21
C PHE A 117 -0.97 10.52 -22.89
N ASN A 118 -0.35 11.00 -21.82
CA ASN A 118 -0.92 11.16 -20.49
C ASN A 118 -0.44 12.49 -19.91
N THR A 119 -1.12 12.99 -18.88
CA THR A 119 -0.76 14.25 -18.21
C THR A 119 -0.48 14.03 -16.74
N GLU A 120 0.76 14.24 -16.31
CA GLU A 120 1.10 14.39 -14.89
C GLU A 120 0.68 15.79 -14.42
N VAL A 121 -0.27 15.86 -13.49
CA VAL A 121 -0.79 17.14 -13.00
C VAL A 121 -1.17 17.02 -11.53
N TYR A 122 -0.81 18.06 -10.79
CA TYR A 122 -1.19 18.25 -9.40
C TYR A 122 -1.52 19.73 -9.15
N SER A 123 -2.61 19.96 -8.45
CA SER A 123 -2.91 21.25 -7.84
C SER A 123 -2.29 21.36 -6.45
N THR A 124 -2.16 22.58 -5.92
CA THR A 124 -1.51 22.79 -4.62
C THR A 124 -2.22 22.06 -3.47
N HIS A 125 -3.55 22.05 -3.46
CA HIS A 125 -4.31 21.40 -2.39
C HIS A 125 -4.11 19.88 -2.35
N GLU A 126 -3.94 19.24 -3.52
CA GLU A 126 -3.68 17.80 -3.60
C GLU A 126 -2.32 17.42 -3.00
N ILE A 127 -1.30 18.27 -3.23
CA ILE A 127 0.03 18.09 -2.63
C ILE A 127 -0.02 18.39 -1.14
N ASP A 128 -0.73 19.45 -0.75
CA ASP A 128 -0.77 19.90 0.63
C ASP A 128 -1.41 18.85 1.55
N ARG A 129 -2.53 18.24 1.14
CA ARG A 129 -3.22 17.21 1.94
C ARG A 129 -2.37 15.95 2.16
N ILE A 130 -1.65 15.47 1.13
CA ILE A 130 -0.82 14.27 1.26
C ILE A 130 0.46 14.56 2.07
N ALA A 131 1.03 15.76 1.91
CA ALA A 131 2.17 16.20 2.71
C ALA A 131 1.82 16.24 4.19
N ARG A 132 0.68 16.82 4.57
CA ARG A 132 0.20 16.87 5.97
C ARG A 132 0.08 15.48 6.58
N VAL A 133 -0.56 14.54 5.86
CA VAL A 133 -0.65 13.15 6.31
C VAL A 133 0.75 12.56 6.52
N ALA A 134 1.68 12.77 5.59
CA ALA A 134 3.03 12.24 5.72
C ALA A 134 3.81 12.83 6.91
N PHE A 135 3.69 14.14 7.16
CA PHE A 135 4.29 14.77 8.33
C PHE A 135 3.71 14.23 9.64
N GLU A 136 2.38 14.05 9.72
CA GLU A 136 1.72 13.47 10.89
C GLU A 136 2.12 12.02 11.14
N ILE A 137 2.30 11.23 10.08
CA ILE A 137 2.81 9.86 10.16
C ILE A 137 4.27 9.85 10.64
N ALA A 138 5.13 10.70 10.08
CA ALA A 138 6.52 10.82 10.50
C ALA A 138 6.65 11.21 11.98
N ARG A 139 5.83 12.17 12.45
CA ARG A 139 5.77 12.60 13.85
C ARG A 139 5.39 11.47 14.82
N LYS A 140 4.56 10.51 14.38
CA LYS A 140 4.18 9.32 15.16
C LYS A 140 5.22 8.19 15.07
N ARG A 141 6.25 8.35 14.26
CA ARG A 141 7.33 7.39 14.03
C ARG A 141 8.66 7.95 14.53
N ARG A 142 9.69 8.06 13.70
CA ARG A 142 11.03 8.52 14.10
C ARG A 142 11.28 10.00 13.81
N GLY A 143 10.25 10.73 13.41
CA GLY A 143 10.33 12.16 13.13
C GLY A 143 11.14 12.48 11.87
N GLN A 144 11.25 11.55 10.91
CA GLN A 144 12.01 11.76 9.68
C GLN A 144 11.13 11.55 8.44
N LEU A 145 11.10 12.56 7.56
CA LEU A 145 10.34 12.55 6.31
C LEU A 145 11.26 12.79 5.11
N CYS A 146 11.26 11.85 4.17
CA CYS A 146 11.91 12.02 2.87
C CYS A 146 10.86 12.27 1.78
N SER A 147 10.86 13.47 1.21
CA SER A 147 10.03 13.80 0.05
C SER A 147 10.74 13.41 -1.23
N VAL A 148 10.15 12.50 -1.99
CA VAL A 148 10.73 11.97 -3.23
C VAL A 148 10.04 12.57 -4.46
N ASP A 149 10.82 13.12 -5.39
CA ASP A 149 10.32 13.82 -6.59
C ASP A 149 11.28 13.72 -7.79
N LYS A 150 10.97 14.39 -8.91
CA LYS A 150 11.90 14.61 -10.04
C LYS A 150 12.04 16.10 -10.38
N ALA A 151 12.26 16.95 -9.35
CA ALA A 151 12.24 18.41 -9.49
C ALA A 151 13.38 18.99 -10.35
N ASN A 152 14.38 18.18 -10.73
CA ASN A 152 15.40 18.57 -11.71
C ASN A 152 14.93 18.49 -13.17
N VAL A 153 13.75 17.92 -13.44
CA VAL A 153 13.21 17.75 -14.80
C VAL A 153 11.75 18.19 -14.91
N LEU A 154 10.90 17.82 -13.94
CA LEU A 154 9.45 17.95 -14.08
C LEU A 154 8.90 19.14 -13.28
N GLU A 155 8.17 20.05 -13.92
CA GLU A 155 7.53 21.20 -13.26
C GLU A 155 6.50 20.76 -12.20
N ALA A 156 5.78 19.66 -12.44
CA ALA A 156 4.88 19.07 -11.45
C ALA A 156 5.65 18.67 -10.17
N SER A 157 6.87 18.14 -10.31
CA SER A 157 7.76 17.83 -9.18
C SER A 157 8.38 19.08 -8.55
N MET A 158 8.65 20.14 -9.32
CA MET A 158 9.09 21.43 -8.75
C MET A 158 8.00 22.03 -7.87
N LEU A 159 6.74 21.98 -8.32
CA LEU A 159 5.59 22.40 -7.52
C LEU A 159 5.43 21.52 -6.28
N TRP A 160 5.54 20.20 -6.44
CA TRP A 160 5.55 19.24 -5.32
C TRP A 160 6.54 19.64 -4.24
N ARG A 161 7.83 19.77 -4.60
CA ARG A 161 8.90 20.16 -3.68
C ARG A 161 8.59 21.49 -3.00
N LYS A 162 8.19 22.51 -3.77
CA LYS A 162 7.83 23.83 -3.24
C LYS A 162 6.76 23.76 -2.15
N ARG A 163 5.71 22.96 -2.37
CA ARG A 163 4.61 22.82 -1.40
C ARG A 163 5.01 22.03 -0.16
N VAL A 164 5.70 20.89 -0.32
CA VAL A 164 6.18 20.09 0.81
C VAL A 164 7.16 20.89 1.68
N THR A 165 8.09 21.64 1.08
CA THR A 165 9.01 22.51 1.82
C THR A 165 8.25 23.60 2.60
N ALA A 166 7.20 24.20 2.02
CA ALA A 166 6.42 25.22 2.71
C ALA A 166 5.70 24.66 3.95
N ILE A 167 5.11 23.46 3.83
CA ILE A 167 4.39 22.79 4.93
C ILE A 167 5.32 22.38 6.07
N ALA A 168 6.61 22.13 5.80
CA ALA A 168 7.58 21.79 6.84
C ALA A 168 7.61 22.79 8.01
N SER A 169 7.34 24.08 7.75
CA SER A 169 7.26 25.11 8.79
C SER A 169 6.17 24.86 9.85
N GLU A 170 5.16 24.06 9.52
CA GLU A 170 4.06 23.68 10.42
C GLU A 170 4.42 22.45 11.29
N TYR A 171 5.52 21.75 10.97
CA TYR A 171 5.98 20.53 11.63
C TYR A 171 7.47 20.63 12.00
N PRO A 172 7.86 21.57 12.90
CA PRO A 172 9.26 21.86 13.22
C PRO A 172 10.02 20.73 13.93
N ASP A 173 9.30 19.71 14.39
CA ASP A 173 9.83 18.50 15.05
C ASP A 173 9.98 17.31 14.08
N VAL A 174 9.71 17.49 12.79
CA VAL A 174 9.96 16.49 11.74
C VAL A 174 11.13 16.96 10.86
N GLU A 175 12.17 16.14 10.78
CA GLU A 175 13.30 16.35 9.87
C GLU A 175 12.85 16.08 8.43
N LEU A 176 12.72 17.14 7.62
CA LEU A 176 12.45 17.02 6.18
C LEU A 176 13.74 16.91 5.37
N SER A 177 13.81 15.90 4.52
CA SER A 177 14.81 15.76 3.45
C SER A 177 14.13 15.61 2.09
N HIS A 178 14.88 15.84 1.02
CA HIS A 178 14.42 15.66 -0.36
C HIS A 178 15.34 14.73 -1.14
N MET A 179 14.76 13.86 -1.96
CA MET A 179 15.51 12.92 -2.79
C MET A 179 14.90 12.80 -4.18
N TYR A 180 15.71 12.59 -5.21
CA TYR A 180 15.18 12.28 -6.53
C TYR A 180 14.75 10.82 -6.62
N VAL A 181 13.69 10.53 -7.37
CA VAL A 181 13.10 9.17 -7.48
C VAL A 181 14.09 8.09 -7.91
N ASP A 182 15.01 8.40 -8.82
CA ASP A 182 16.09 7.50 -9.25
C ASP A 182 17.09 7.22 -8.12
N ASN A 183 17.48 8.25 -7.36
CA ASN A 183 18.33 8.05 -6.19
C ASN A 183 17.57 7.30 -5.07
N ALA A 184 16.27 7.55 -4.89
CA ALA A 184 15.45 6.84 -3.91
C ALA A 184 15.40 5.34 -4.19
N ALA A 185 15.23 4.94 -5.47
CA ALA A 185 15.33 3.54 -5.87
C ALA A 185 16.71 2.94 -5.51
N MET A 186 17.79 3.64 -5.85
CA MET A 186 19.15 3.20 -5.47
C MET A 186 19.32 3.09 -3.94
N GLN A 187 18.79 4.03 -3.17
CA GLN A 187 18.91 4.07 -1.72
C GLN A 187 18.10 2.97 -1.03
N LEU A 188 16.93 2.60 -1.59
CA LEU A 188 16.14 1.47 -1.10
C LEU A 188 16.93 0.17 -1.18
N VAL A 189 17.71 -0.05 -2.25
CA VAL A 189 18.59 -1.22 -2.35
C VAL A 189 19.86 -1.07 -1.49
N ARG A 190 20.46 0.13 -1.47
CA ARG A 190 21.78 0.36 -0.87
C ARG A 190 21.74 0.43 0.66
N TYR A 191 20.81 1.20 1.21
CA TYR A 191 20.70 1.45 2.65
C TYR A 191 19.24 1.78 3.01
N PRO A 192 18.31 0.82 2.93
CA PRO A 192 16.88 1.05 3.17
C PRO A 192 16.59 1.55 4.59
N LYS A 193 17.44 1.23 5.56
CA LYS A 193 17.31 1.63 6.97
C LYS A 193 17.43 3.13 7.22
N GLN A 194 17.86 3.93 6.25
CA GLN A 194 17.85 5.39 6.39
C GLN A 194 16.44 5.99 6.35
N PHE A 195 15.48 5.27 5.76
CA PHE A 195 14.14 5.80 5.56
C PHE A 195 13.27 5.53 6.77
N ASP A 196 12.53 6.54 7.21
CA ASP A 196 11.42 6.41 8.15
C ASP A 196 10.09 6.54 7.43
N THR A 197 9.75 7.74 7.00
CA THR A 197 8.57 8.02 6.19
C THR A 197 9.01 8.57 4.84
N ILE A 198 8.50 8.00 3.75
CA ILE A 198 8.68 8.51 2.40
C ILE A 198 7.35 9.11 1.95
N VAL A 199 7.36 10.31 1.36
CA VAL A 199 6.18 10.86 0.69
C VAL A 199 6.47 11.15 -0.76
N THR A 200 5.56 10.74 -1.65
CA THR A 200 5.74 10.94 -3.09
C THR A 200 4.42 10.89 -3.86
N ASN A 201 4.48 11.23 -5.15
CA ASN A 201 3.30 11.26 -6.01
C ASN A 201 2.80 9.85 -6.36
N ASN A 202 1.73 9.77 -7.14
CA ASN A 202 1.08 8.50 -7.45
C ASN A 202 1.98 7.49 -8.17
N ILE A 203 2.62 7.88 -9.27
CA ILE A 203 3.42 6.96 -10.08
C ILE A 203 4.74 6.58 -9.41
N PHE A 204 5.43 7.52 -8.74
CA PHE A 204 6.65 7.21 -8.02
C PHE A 204 6.37 6.38 -6.77
N GLY A 205 5.26 6.66 -6.08
CA GLY A 205 4.82 5.91 -4.92
C GLY A 205 4.46 4.47 -5.28
N ASP A 206 3.84 4.26 -6.44
CA ASP A 206 3.60 2.93 -6.99
C ASP A 206 4.91 2.12 -7.07
N ILE A 207 5.86 2.63 -7.83
CA ILE A 207 7.14 1.98 -8.11
C ILE A 207 7.95 1.75 -6.83
N LEU A 208 8.15 2.80 -6.03
CA LEU A 208 9.00 2.73 -4.83
C LEU A 208 8.36 1.88 -3.73
N SER A 209 7.03 1.86 -3.62
CA SER A 209 6.37 1.00 -2.65
C SER A 209 6.48 -0.48 -3.01
N ASP A 210 6.40 -0.82 -4.30
CA ASP A 210 6.62 -2.20 -4.77
C ASP A 210 8.09 -2.62 -4.62
N GLU A 211 9.04 -1.72 -4.88
CA GLU A 211 10.46 -1.95 -4.63
C GLU A 211 10.75 -2.19 -3.13
N ALA A 212 10.25 -1.31 -2.25
CA ALA A 212 10.36 -1.46 -0.80
C ALA A 212 9.71 -2.77 -0.33
N SER A 213 8.59 -3.16 -0.94
CA SER A 213 7.89 -4.40 -0.63
C SER A 213 8.75 -5.63 -0.96
N MET A 214 9.37 -5.65 -2.15
CA MET A 214 10.24 -6.75 -2.56
C MET A 214 11.50 -6.85 -1.71
N ILE A 215 12.03 -5.72 -1.23
CA ILE A 215 13.17 -5.68 -0.29
C ILE A 215 12.85 -6.46 0.99
N THR A 216 11.60 -6.44 1.46
CA THR A 216 11.22 -7.22 2.65
C THR A 216 11.26 -8.73 2.42
N GLY A 217 11.21 -9.17 1.16
CA GLY A 217 11.22 -10.59 0.78
C GLY A 217 9.91 -11.33 0.98
N SER A 218 8.85 -10.68 1.47
CA SER A 218 7.59 -11.35 1.81
C SER A 218 6.37 -10.48 1.45
N ILE A 219 6.07 -10.34 0.16
CA ILE A 219 4.93 -9.54 -0.32
C ILE A 219 3.60 -10.00 0.33
N GLY A 220 3.45 -11.30 0.61
CA GLY A 220 2.28 -11.88 1.29
C GLY A 220 2.07 -11.41 2.74
N MET A 221 2.98 -10.60 3.29
CA MET A 221 2.91 -10.02 4.63
C MET A 221 2.50 -8.55 4.66
N LEU A 222 2.44 -7.87 3.51
CA LEU A 222 2.42 -6.42 3.47
C LEU A 222 0.99 -5.86 3.39
N PRO A 223 0.50 -5.18 4.45
CA PRO A 223 -0.80 -4.55 4.44
C PRO A 223 -0.75 -3.17 3.79
N SER A 224 -1.92 -2.59 3.51
CA SER A 224 -2.02 -1.18 3.17
C SER A 224 -3.30 -0.54 3.66
N ALA A 225 -3.26 0.78 3.82
CA ALA A 225 -4.42 1.62 4.10
C ALA A 225 -4.49 2.78 3.12
N SER A 226 -5.68 3.10 2.64
CA SER A 226 -5.97 4.27 1.82
C SER A 226 -6.95 5.14 2.58
N LEU A 227 -6.55 6.37 2.91
CA LEU A 227 -7.26 7.27 3.80
C LEU A 227 -7.64 8.56 3.08
N GLY A 228 -8.84 9.07 3.38
CA GLY A 228 -9.33 10.38 2.93
C GLY A 228 -9.26 11.43 4.06
N GLU A 229 -9.75 12.64 3.80
CA GLU A 229 -9.86 13.68 4.84
C GLU A 229 -10.97 13.35 5.85
N SER A 230 -12.02 12.69 5.35
CA SER A 230 -13.19 12.25 6.11
C SER A 230 -13.83 11.05 5.39
N GLY A 231 -14.65 10.30 6.12
CA GLY A 231 -15.32 9.10 5.60
C GLY A 231 -14.48 7.82 5.78
N PRO A 232 -14.96 6.71 5.21
CA PRO A 232 -14.35 5.40 5.44
C PRO A 232 -13.00 5.26 4.75
N GLY A 233 -12.04 4.70 5.47
CA GLY A 233 -10.79 4.22 4.88
C GLY A 233 -10.99 2.93 4.09
N LEU A 234 -10.13 2.70 3.09
CA LEU A 234 -10.02 1.45 2.34
C LEU A 234 -8.75 0.71 2.75
N PHE A 235 -8.89 -0.54 3.20
CA PHE A 235 -7.79 -1.37 3.69
C PHE A 235 -7.68 -2.62 2.82
N GLU A 236 -6.48 -2.90 2.33
CA GLU A 236 -6.24 -3.99 1.38
C GLU A 236 -4.80 -4.52 1.50
N PRO A 237 -4.57 -5.83 1.33
CA PRO A 237 -3.22 -6.34 1.12
C PRO A 237 -2.66 -5.79 -0.20
N ILE A 238 -1.34 -5.63 -0.29
CA ILE A 238 -0.75 -5.15 -1.56
C ILE A 238 -0.58 -6.27 -2.60
N HIS A 239 -0.66 -7.54 -2.20
CA HIS A 239 -0.50 -8.66 -3.12
C HIS A 239 -1.67 -8.74 -4.11
N GLY A 240 -1.41 -9.25 -5.31
CA GLY A 240 -2.44 -9.47 -6.32
C GLY A 240 -3.41 -10.61 -5.97
N SER A 241 -4.29 -10.95 -6.92
CA SER A 241 -5.31 -12.00 -6.74
C SER A 241 -4.78 -13.43 -6.81
N ALA A 242 -3.54 -13.63 -7.26
CA ALA A 242 -2.86 -14.93 -7.38
C ALA A 242 -3.79 -16.04 -7.94
N PRO A 243 -4.32 -15.85 -9.17
CA PRO A 243 -5.37 -16.73 -9.73
C PRO A 243 -4.91 -18.18 -9.91
N ASP A 244 -3.60 -18.42 -9.98
CA ASP A 244 -2.94 -19.72 -10.09
C ASP A 244 -3.07 -20.58 -8.82
N ILE A 245 -3.29 -19.97 -7.65
CA ILE A 245 -3.47 -20.67 -6.36
C ILE A 245 -4.88 -20.50 -5.76
N ALA A 246 -5.78 -19.82 -6.46
CA ALA A 246 -7.15 -19.59 -6.00
C ALA A 246 -7.88 -20.92 -5.70
N GLY A 247 -8.51 -21.01 -4.53
CA GLY A 247 -9.26 -22.20 -4.10
C GLY A 247 -8.40 -23.39 -3.65
N GLN A 248 -7.07 -23.25 -3.53
CA GLN A 248 -6.16 -24.35 -3.18
C GLN A 248 -5.67 -24.33 -1.74
N ASP A 249 -6.21 -23.45 -0.88
CA ASP A 249 -5.78 -23.27 0.52
C ASP A 249 -4.27 -22.95 0.67
N LYS A 250 -3.69 -22.23 -0.29
CA LYS A 250 -2.24 -21.89 -0.31
C LYS A 250 -1.92 -20.41 -0.05
N ALA A 251 -2.93 -19.53 -0.18
CA ALA A 251 -2.72 -18.10 -0.02
C ALA A 251 -2.22 -17.75 1.39
N ASN A 252 -1.41 -16.70 1.49
CA ASN A 252 -1.01 -16.15 2.78
C ASN A 252 -2.07 -15.17 3.28
N PRO A 253 -2.78 -15.45 4.39
CA PRO A 253 -3.82 -14.54 4.89
C PRO A 253 -3.23 -13.34 5.65
N LEU A 254 -1.95 -13.35 6.00
CA LEU A 254 -1.36 -12.44 6.97
C LEU A 254 -1.38 -10.97 6.52
N ALA A 255 -1.16 -10.66 5.24
CA ALA A 255 -1.30 -9.29 4.74
C ALA A 255 -2.74 -8.75 4.89
N THR A 256 -3.75 -9.58 4.65
CA THR A 256 -5.16 -9.16 4.81
C THR A 256 -5.51 -9.00 6.30
N ILE A 257 -5.02 -9.90 7.15
CA ILE A 257 -5.18 -9.82 8.61
C ILE A 257 -4.52 -8.53 9.15
N LEU A 258 -3.30 -8.21 8.71
CA LEU A 258 -2.61 -6.97 9.09
C LEU A 258 -3.30 -5.72 8.48
N SER A 259 -3.95 -5.85 7.32
CA SER A 259 -4.78 -4.78 6.77
C SER A 259 -6.02 -4.53 7.65
N ALA A 260 -6.59 -5.58 8.24
CA ALA A 260 -7.64 -5.43 9.26
C ALA A 260 -7.12 -4.80 10.56
N ALA A 261 -5.86 -5.04 10.95
CA ALA A 261 -5.23 -4.30 12.05
C ALA A 261 -5.07 -2.81 11.71
N MET A 262 -4.64 -2.48 10.49
CA MET A 262 -4.61 -1.09 10.01
C MET A 262 -6.02 -0.47 9.97
N LEU A 263 -7.06 -1.25 9.61
CA LEU A 263 -8.46 -0.83 9.64
C LEU A 263 -8.87 -0.39 11.05
N LEU A 264 -8.60 -1.24 12.05
CA LEU A 264 -8.90 -0.92 13.44
C LEU A 264 -8.14 0.34 13.88
N LYS A 265 -6.84 0.41 13.61
CA LYS A 265 -5.97 1.50 14.06
C LYS A 265 -6.26 2.85 13.41
N TYR A 266 -6.33 2.88 12.08
CA TYR A 266 -6.43 4.12 11.29
C TYR A 266 -7.86 4.45 10.89
N GLY A 267 -8.71 3.45 10.66
CA GLY A 267 -10.11 3.66 10.29
C GLY A 267 -11.01 3.89 11.49
N LEU A 268 -10.88 3.06 12.53
CA LEU A 268 -11.81 3.05 13.67
C LEU A 268 -11.23 3.65 14.96
N GLY A 269 -9.92 3.94 15.01
CA GLY A 269 -9.25 4.43 16.22
C GLY A 269 -9.05 3.37 17.32
N GLU A 270 -9.29 2.09 17.01
CA GLU A 270 -9.24 0.95 17.93
C GLU A 270 -7.82 0.38 18.07
N ALA A 271 -6.89 1.19 18.58
CA ALA A 271 -5.48 0.86 18.67
C ALA A 271 -5.18 -0.42 19.48
N ASN A 272 -5.92 -0.64 20.58
CA ASN A 272 -5.73 -1.84 21.41
C ASN A 272 -6.13 -3.13 20.67
N ALA A 273 -7.20 -3.08 19.88
CA ALA A 273 -7.64 -4.22 19.08
C ALA A 273 -6.66 -4.49 17.93
N ALA A 274 -6.16 -3.43 17.26
CA ALA A 274 -5.12 -3.55 16.25
C ALA A 274 -3.85 -4.23 16.80
N ASN A 275 -3.35 -3.77 17.95
CA ASN A 275 -2.17 -4.33 18.60
C ASN A 275 -2.34 -5.82 18.96
N ARG A 276 -3.56 -6.24 19.36
CA ARG A 276 -3.83 -7.67 19.60
C ARG A 276 -3.65 -8.51 18.34
N ILE A 277 -4.14 -8.04 17.19
CA ILE A 277 -3.95 -8.73 15.90
C ILE A 277 -2.48 -8.75 15.50
N GLU A 278 -1.79 -7.61 15.57
CA GLU A 278 -0.36 -7.51 15.24
C GLU A 278 0.47 -8.48 16.09
N ASN A 279 0.23 -8.52 17.40
CA ASN A 279 0.91 -9.43 18.31
C ASN A 279 0.60 -10.91 18.01
N ALA A 280 -0.66 -11.23 17.66
CA ALA A 280 -1.04 -12.59 17.31
C ALA A 280 -0.36 -13.09 16.03
N VAL A 281 -0.16 -12.21 15.05
CA VAL A 281 0.63 -12.51 13.84
C VAL A 281 2.09 -12.77 14.21
N LEU A 282 2.69 -11.92 15.04
CA LEU A 282 4.08 -12.09 15.50
C LEU A 282 4.28 -13.40 16.27
N ASP A 283 3.38 -13.72 17.20
CA ASP A 283 3.40 -14.98 17.94
C ASP A 283 3.25 -16.19 17.00
N THR A 284 2.33 -16.13 16.05
CA THR A 284 2.14 -17.19 15.04
C THR A 284 3.43 -17.45 14.26
N LEU A 285 4.12 -16.40 13.83
CA LEU A 285 5.42 -16.51 13.16
C LEU A 285 6.52 -17.03 14.10
N ASN A 286 6.53 -16.63 15.37
CA ASN A 286 7.48 -17.13 16.39
C ASN A 286 7.33 -18.63 16.65
N ARG A 287 6.09 -19.15 16.62
CA ARG A 287 5.80 -20.59 16.77
C ARG A 287 6.10 -21.41 15.51
N GLY A 288 6.67 -20.78 14.49
CA GLY A 288 7.23 -21.40 13.29
C GLY A 288 6.22 -21.67 12.18
N PHE A 289 4.99 -21.16 12.24
CA PHE A 289 3.99 -21.39 11.19
C PHE A 289 4.29 -20.53 9.96
N ARG A 290 4.24 -21.13 8.77
CA ARG A 290 4.50 -20.46 7.47
C ARG A 290 3.58 -20.99 6.39
N THR A 291 2.99 -20.10 5.60
CA THR A 291 2.43 -20.45 4.29
C THR A 291 3.54 -20.62 3.26
N GLY A 292 3.22 -21.19 2.10
CA GLY A 292 4.23 -21.59 1.11
C GLY A 292 5.13 -20.46 0.60
N ASP A 293 4.62 -19.23 0.54
CA ASP A 293 5.34 -18.02 0.10
C ASP A 293 6.41 -17.53 1.08
N ILE A 294 6.30 -17.87 2.37
CA ILE A 294 7.24 -17.47 3.43
C ILE A 294 7.91 -18.67 4.11
N TYR A 295 7.77 -19.86 3.53
CA TYR A 295 8.32 -21.08 4.10
C TYR A 295 9.85 -21.14 3.99
N SER A 296 10.48 -21.60 5.07
CA SER A 296 11.91 -21.94 5.10
C SER A 296 12.13 -23.21 5.92
N THR A 297 13.21 -23.94 5.61
CA THR A 297 13.54 -25.22 6.27
C THR A 297 13.59 -25.07 7.79
N GLY A 298 12.92 -25.98 8.50
CA GLY A 298 12.82 -25.97 9.97
C GLY A 298 11.55 -25.32 10.51
N ASN A 299 10.76 -24.66 9.66
CA ASN A 299 9.44 -24.15 10.01
C ASN A 299 8.31 -25.16 9.66
N LYS A 300 7.10 -24.85 10.11
CA LYS A 300 5.87 -25.62 9.86
C LYS A 300 5.14 -25.05 8.65
N LEU A 301 5.16 -25.79 7.55
CA LEU A 301 4.38 -25.44 6.36
C LEU A 301 2.89 -25.71 6.61
N VAL A 302 2.05 -24.71 6.41
CA VAL A 302 0.60 -24.79 6.61
C VAL A 302 -0.17 -24.15 5.45
N GLY A 303 -1.45 -24.49 5.34
CA GLY A 303 -2.39 -23.85 4.40
C GLY A 303 -2.87 -22.47 4.88
N CYS A 304 -3.66 -21.80 4.04
CA CYS A 304 -4.26 -20.49 4.34
C CYS A 304 -5.15 -20.56 5.58
N LYS A 305 -6.04 -21.56 5.63
CA LYS A 305 -6.99 -21.75 6.73
C LYS A 305 -6.27 -22.03 8.04
N GLU A 306 -5.33 -22.97 8.05
CA GLU A 306 -4.57 -23.33 9.26
C GLU A 306 -3.76 -22.13 9.78
N MET A 307 -3.15 -21.32 8.90
CA MET A 307 -2.51 -20.07 9.31
C MET A 307 -3.49 -19.12 10.03
N GLY A 308 -4.71 -18.96 9.50
CA GLY A 308 -5.76 -18.17 10.14
C GLY A 308 -6.19 -18.73 11.50
N GLU A 309 -6.34 -20.05 11.62
CA GLU A 309 -6.65 -20.74 12.88
C GLU A 309 -5.57 -20.51 13.94
N GLU A 310 -4.30 -20.50 13.55
CA GLU A 310 -3.19 -20.23 14.46
C GLU A 310 -3.14 -18.78 14.95
N VAL A 311 -3.45 -17.81 14.08
CA VAL A 311 -3.63 -16.41 14.50
C VAL A 311 -4.79 -16.29 15.49
N LEU A 312 -5.93 -16.92 15.21
CA LEU A 312 -7.10 -16.90 16.10
C LEU A 312 -6.78 -17.47 17.48
N LYS A 313 -6.09 -18.62 17.55
CA LYS A 313 -5.64 -19.22 18.82
C LYS A 313 -4.78 -18.24 19.64
N SER A 314 -3.94 -17.46 18.97
CA SER A 314 -3.10 -16.46 19.63
C SER A 314 -3.90 -15.25 20.13
N VAL A 315 -4.90 -14.80 19.35
CA VAL A 315 -5.84 -13.73 19.78
C VAL A 315 -6.66 -14.13 21.00
N ASP A 316 -7.15 -15.37 21.04
CA ASP A 316 -8.00 -15.90 22.11
C ASP A 316 -7.22 -16.29 23.36
N SER A 317 -5.89 -16.42 23.25
CA SER A 317 -5.04 -16.74 24.40
C SER A 317 -5.04 -15.57 25.38
N PRO A 318 -5.33 -15.81 26.67
CA PRO A 318 -5.24 -14.77 27.68
C PRO A 318 -3.78 -14.33 27.81
N VAL A 319 -3.45 -13.15 27.29
CA VAL A 319 -2.15 -12.52 27.52
C VAL A 319 -2.01 -12.37 29.04
N PRO A 320 -0.97 -12.93 29.68
CA PRO A 320 -0.66 -12.58 31.06
C PRO A 320 -0.44 -11.06 31.06
N THR A 321 -1.24 -10.32 31.80
CA THR A 321 -1.01 -8.90 32.07
C THR A 321 0.46 -8.77 32.51
N ALA A 322 1.30 -8.18 31.66
CA ALA A 322 2.67 -7.88 32.04
C ALA A 322 2.60 -6.92 33.23
N ILE A 323 3.21 -7.34 34.34
CA ILE A 323 3.38 -6.56 35.59
C ILE A 323 4.44 -5.48 35.33
#